data_AF-A0A1B6QDA0-F1
#
_entry.id   AF-A0A1B6QDA0-F1
#
_cell.length_a   1.000
_cell.length_b   1.000
_cell.length_c   1.000
_cell.angle_alpha   90.00
_cell.angle_beta   90.00
_cell.angle_gamma   90.00
#
_symmetry.space_group_name_H-M   'P 1'
#
loop_
_entity.id
_entity.type
_entity.pdbx_description
1 polymer ?
#
loop_
_entity_poly.entity_id
_entity_poly.type
_entity_poly.pdbx_seq_one_letter_code
_entity_poly.pdbx_strand_id
1 'polypeptide(L)'
;MAMAMPQKATSIVLAMVLVRLAMLSLAAGTTTATFYTPSYTPSACYGFQDKGTMIAAASEAFWNGGKACGDRYEVTCKGATNDGVPEPCTGRSVTVRIVDLCPAAGCRGTIDLSQEAFAIIADPNAGKVQIEYRRTPPLPRAWRPRANQPTTPVSLAVFRMPIFENRNANGQPVDLELPINRILGRLIRRGTALAKPAAHRY
;
A
#
# COMPACT_ATOMS: atom_id res chain seq x y z
N MET A 1 40.99 22.15 18.06
CA MET A 1 41.03 21.95 19.53
C MET A 1 40.19 20.71 19.84
N ALA A 2 40.82 19.62 20.30
CA ALA A 2 40.07 18.41 20.67
C ALA A 2 39.57 18.56 22.11
N MET A 3 38.25 18.57 22.32
CA MET A 3 37.68 18.59 23.67
C MET A 3 37.76 17.20 24.27
N ALA A 4 38.69 16.99 25.21
CA ALA A 4 38.75 15.76 25.99
C ALA A 4 37.56 15.72 26.97
N MET A 5 36.49 14.99 26.60
CA MET A 5 35.37 14.75 27.52
C MET A 5 35.84 13.88 28.69
N PRO A 6 35.47 14.22 29.94
CA PRO A 6 35.91 13.47 31.11
C PRO A 6 35.33 12.06 31.12
N GLN A 7 36.20 11.06 31.27
CA GLN A 7 35.94 9.62 31.10
C GLN A 7 34.75 9.07 31.94
N LYS A 8 34.40 9.73 33.04
CA LYS A 8 33.22 9.38 33.86
C LYS A 8 31.91 9.87 33.24
N ALA A 9 31.90 11.04 32.60
CA ALA A 9 30.70 11.59 31.96
C ALA A 9 30.33 10.81 30.70
N THR A 10 31.31 10.38 29.89
CA THR A 10 31.07 9.53 28.71
C THR A 10 30.42 8.20 29.09
N SER A 11 30.82 7.58 30.20
CA SER A 11 30.21 6.33 30.70
C SER A 11 28.75 6.51 31.12
N ILE A 12 28.44 7.59 31.86
CA ILE A 12 27.06 7.91 32.28
C ILE A 12 26.18 8.24 31.06
N VAL A 13 26.68 9.03 30.11
CA VAL A 13 25.97 9.35 28.87
C VAL A 13 25.72 8.09 28.03
N LEU A 14 26.70 7.20 27.90
CA LEU A 14 26.54 5.93 27.19
C LEU A 14 25.48 5.03 27.87
N ALA A 15 25.51 4.92 29.20
CA ALA A 15 24.51 4.18 29.96
C ALA A 15 23.10 4.75 29.77
N MET A 16 22.94 6.08 29.79
CA MET A 16 21.65 6.72 29.50
C MET A 16 21.17 6.47 28.07
N VAL A 17 22.05 6.52 27.06
CA VAL A 17 21.70 6.22 25.67
C VAL A 17 21.28 4.75 25.51
N LEU A 18 22.00 3.82 26.13
CA LEU A 18 21.66 2.39 26.09
C LEU A 18 20.32 2.09 26.77
N VAL A 19 20.02 2.71 27.92
CA VAL A 19 18.72 2.60 28.60
C VAL A 19 17.59 3.19 27.74
N ARG A 20 17.83 4.29 27.02
CA ARG A 20 16.85 4.86 26.08
C ARG A 20 16.61 3.96 24.86
N LEU A 21 17.65 3.30 24.35
CA LEU A 21 17.55 2.38 23.22
C LEU A 21 16.81 1.09 23.59
N ALA A 22 17.00 0.59 24.82
CA ALA A 22 16.30 -0.58 25.37
C ALA A 22 14.80 -0.34 25.62
N MET A 23 14.36 0.91 25.71
CA MET A 23 12.96 1.30 25.94
C MET A 23 12.12 1.44 24.65
N LEU A 24 12.66 1.12 23.46
CA LEU A 24 11.87 1.00 22.23
C LEU A 24 11.09 -0.32 22.22
N SER A 25 10.12 -0.43 23.14
CA SER A 25 9.09 -1.45 23.09
C SER A 25 8.21 -1.21 21.86
N LEU A 26 8.52 -1.89 20.76
CA LEU A 26 7.66 -1.90 19.58
C LEU A 26 6.38 -2.67 19.93
N ALA A 27 5.37 -1.93 20.41
CA ALA A 27 4.04 -2.46 20.64
C ALA A 27 3.41 -2.83 19.30
N ALA A 28 3.72 -4.04 18.83
CA ALA A 28 3.02 -4.71 17.74
C ALA A 28 1.61 -5.06 18.21
N GLY A 29 0.76 -4.04 18.33
CA GLY A 29 -0.64 -4.20 18.70
C GLY A 29 -1.33 -5.06 17.66
N THR A 30 -1.67 -6.29 18.05
CA THR A 30 -2.44 -7.22 17.21
C THR A 30 -3.77 -6.57 16.88
N THR A 31 -3.88 -6.03 15.66
CA THR A 31 -5.12 -5.42 15.20
C THR A 31 -6.13 -6.53 14.99
N THR A 32 -7.32 -6.35 15.56
CA THR A 32 -8.41 -7.31 15.41
C THR A 32 -9.62 -6.63 14.81
N ALA A 33 -10.40 -7.40 14.04
CA ALA A 33 -11.68 -6.97 13.53
C ALA A 33 -12.80 -7.85 14.07
N THR A 34 -13.94 -7.22 14.30
CA THR A 34 -15.24 -7.85 14.54
C THR A 34 -16.21 -7.40 13.44
N PHE A 35 -17.48 -7.75 13.56
CA PHE A 35 -18.52 -7.14 12.74
C PHE A 35 -19.78 -6.78 13.51
N TYR A 36 -20.52 -5.83 12.97
CA TYR A 36 -21.86 -5.45 13.39
C TYR A 36 -22.87 -5.69 12.26
N THR A 37 -24.12 -5.95 12.64
CA THR A 37 -25.25 -6.20 11.72
C THR A 37 -26.02 -4.90 11.44
N PRO A 38 -26.81 -4.83 10.35
CA PRO A 38 -27.71 -3.70 10.09
C PRO A 38 -28.68 -3.43 11.26
N SER A 39 -29.20 -2.21 11.44
CA SER A 39 -29.05 -0.99 10.61
C SER A 39 -27.69 -0.32 10.76
N TYR A 40 -27.12 0.11 9.62
CA TYR A 40 -25.89 0.90 9.56
C TYR A 40 -26.13 2.43 9.63
N THR A 41 -27.33 2.83 10.01
CA THR A 41 -27.71 4.24 10.23
C THR A 41 -28.54 4.39 11.51
N PRO A 42 -28.42 5.51 12.24
CA PRO A 42 -27.52 6.64 11.98
C PRO A 42 -26.06 6.30 12.30
N SER A 43 -25.13 6.92 11.58
CA SER A 43 -23.67 6.75 11.77
C SER A 43 -23.01 8.05 12.25
N ALA A 44 -21.97 7.97 13.09
CA ALA A 44 -21.32 9.13 13.70
C ALA A 44 -20.72 10.11 12.67
N CYS A 45 -20.29 9.65 11.50
CA CYS A 45 -19.71 10.52 10.47
C CYS A 45 -20.76 11.14 9.52
N TYR A 46 -21.93 10.53 9.33
CA TYR A 46 -22.87 10.91 8.26
C TYR A 46 -24.36 10.96 8.66
N GLY A 47 -24.68 10.70 9.94
CA GLY A 47 -26.06 10.64 10.42
C GLY A 47 -26.87 9.57 9.68
N PHE A 48 -28.09 9.94 9.26
CA PHE A 48 -29.02 9.07 8.54
C PHE A 48 -28.68 8.87 7.04
N GLN A 49 -27.56 9.37 6.54
CA GLN A 49 -27.19 9.14 5.15
C GLN A 49 -26.59 7.74 4.99
N ASP A 50 -27.27 6.87 4.24
CA ASP A 50 -26.71 5.60 3.80
C ASP A 50 -25.37 5.80 3.04
N LYS A 51 -24.44 4.86 3.25
CA LYS A 51 -23.11 4.76 2.62
C LYS A 51 -22.85 3.38 2.02
N GLY A 52 -23.87 2.52 1.99
CA GLY A 52 -23.80 1.14 1.52
C GLY A 52 -23.13 0.20 2.52
N THR A 53 -22.91 -1.04 2.10
CA THR A 53 -22.47 -2.14 2.96
C THR A 53 -20.95 -2.36 3.00
N MET A 54 -20.15 -1.59 2.25
CA MET A 54 -18.67 -1.69 2.28
C MET A 54 -18.08 -0.64 3.22
N ILE A 55 -18.40 -0.79 4.50
CA ILE A 55 -18.20 0.22 5.55
C ILE A 55 -17.65 -0.41 6.83
N ALA A 56 -17.17 0.44 7.74
CA ALA A 56 -16.73 0.04 9.06
C ALA A 56 -16.93 1.16 10.10
N ALA A 57 -17.11 0.74 11.36
CA ALA A 57 -16.98 1.59 12.53
C ALA A 57 -15.53 1.52 13.07
N ALA A 58 -15.01 2.62 13.56
CA ALA A 58 -13.67 2.73 14.10
C ALA A 58 -13.70 2.75 15.63
N SER A 59 -12.82 2.00 16.31
CA SER A 59 -12.62 2.16 17.76
C SER A 59 -12.17 3.59 18.09
N GLU A 60 -12.45 4.10 19.29
CA GLU A 60 -12.16 5.51 19.68
C GLU A 60 -10.74 5.99 19.31
N ALA A 61 -9.73 5.17 19.60
CA ALA A 61 -8.33 5.47 19.27
C ALA A 61 -8.06 5.53 17.76
N PHE A 62 -8.72 4.69 16.97
CA PHE A 62 -8.60 4.68 15.51
C PHE A 62 -9.43 5.80 14.86
N TRP A 63 -10.61 6.10 15.40
CA TRP A 63 -11.53 7.14 14.96
C TRP A 63 -10.95 8.55 15.14
N ASN A 64 -10.16 8.75 16.20
CA ASN A 64 -9.33 9.94 16.44
C ASN A 64 -10.12 11.26 16.33
N GLY A 65 -11.21 11.37 17.09
CA GLY A 65 -12.07 12.57 17.10
C GLY A 65 -12.77 12.84 15.77
N GLY A 66 -13.06 11.79 14.98
CA GLY A 66 -13.69 11.90 13.66
C GLY A 66 -12.72 12.12 12.50
N LYS A 67 -11.41 12.19 12.74
CA LYS A 67 -10.40 12.38 11.67
C LYS A 67 -10.34 11.20 10.70
N ALA A 68 -10.74 10.00 11.12
CA ALA A 68 -10.85 8.84 10.23
C ALA A 68 -12.12 8.85 9.35
N CYS A 69 -13.09 9.73 9.60
CA CYS A 69 -14.37 9.75 8.88
C CYS A 69 -14.18 9.90 7.36
N GLY A 70 -14.61 8.90 6.60
CA GLY A 70 -14.52 8.89 5.14
C GLY A 70 -13.23 8.35 4.56
N ASP A 71 -12.23 8.05 5.40
CA ASP A 71 -11.07 7.30 4.97
C ASP A 71 -11.46 5.90 4.51
N ARG A 72 -10.67 5.36 3.57
CA ARG A 72 -10.83 4.00 3.08
C ARG A 72 -9.64 3.16 3.49
N TYR A 73 -9.92 1.94 3.91
CA TYR A 73 -8.93 0.97 4.32
C TYR A 73 -9.17 -0.33 3.59
N GLU A 74 -8.12 -0.88 3.00
CA GLU A 74 -8.09 -2.26 2.55
C GLU A 74 -7.71 -3.13 3.74
N VAL A 75 -8.60 -4.04 4.11
CA VAL A 75 -8.50 -4.92 5.28
C VAL A 75 -8.38 -6.36 4.80
N THR A 76 -7.49 -7.12 5.44
CA THR A 76 -7.18 -8.52 5.10
C THR A 76 -7.11 -9.34 6.39
N CYS A 77 -7.80 -10.49 6.43
CA CYS A 77 -7.69 -11.44 7.54
C CYS A 77 -6.31 -12.11 7.56
N LYS A 78 -5.75 -12.28 8.77
CA LYS A 78 -4.41 -12.87 8.99
C LYS A 78 -4.40 -14.09 9.90
N GLY A 79 -5.45 -14.32 10.67
CA GLY A 79 -5.59 -15.53 11.48
C GLY A 79 -6.74 -15.47 12.47
N ALA A 80 -6.94 -16.57 13.19
CA ALA A 80 -7.93 -16.71 14.24
C ALA A 80 -7.62 -15.88 15.49
N THR A 81 -8.64 -15.65 16.30
CA THR A 81 -8.51 -15.15 17.70
C THR A 81 -9.15 -16.09 18.73
N ASN A 82 -9.70 -17.23 18.29
CA ASN A 82 -10.33 -18.24 19.13
C ASN A 82 -10.15 -19.63 18.51
N ASP A 83 -10.34 -20.66 19.33
CA ASP A 83 -10.16 -22.06 18.95
C ASP A 83 -11.39 -22.66 18.23
N GLY A 84 -12.50 -21.93 18.16
CA GLY A 84 -13.76 -22.40 17.57
C GLY A 84 -13.74 -22.43 16.03
N VAL A 85 -12.97 -21.53 15.40
CA VAL A 85 -12.73 -21.50 13.95
C VAL A 85 -11.23 -21.33 13.71
N PRO A 86 -10.46 -22.43 13.52
CA PRO A 86 -8.99 -22.36 13.46
C PRO A 86 -8.47 -21.67 12.19
N GLU A 87 -9.17 -21.80 11.06
CA GLU A 87 -8.84 -21.15 9.78
C GLU A 87 -9.99 -20.26 9.31
N PRO A 88 -10.22 -19.08 9.93
CA PRO A 88 -11.38 -18.27 9.61
C PRO A 88 -11.20 -17.42 8.35
N CYS A 89 -9.96 -17.25 7.86
CA CYS A 89 -9.66 -16.31 6.78
C CYS A 89 -9.98 -16.89 5.40
N THR A 90 -10.66 -16.12 4.54
CA THR A 90 -10.98 -16.51 3.15
C THR A 90 -9.81 -16.34 2.16
N GLY A 91 -8.69 -15.78 2.61
CA GLY A 91 -7.57 -15.36 1.75
C GLY A 91 -7.84 -14.10 0.91
N ARG A 92 -8.97 -13.42 1.10
CA ARG A 92 -9.37 -12.21 0.35
C ARG A 92 -9.17 -10.93 1.17
N SER A 93 -9.16 -9.80 0.47
CA SER A 93 -9.11 -8.45 1.05
C SER A 93 -10.34 -7.65 0.63
N VAL A 94 -10.78 -6.72 1.48
CA VAL A 94 -11.94 -5.83 1.22
C VAL A 94 -11.55 -4.37 1.46
N THR A 95 -12.02 -3.45 0.59
CA THR A 95 -11.84 -2.01 0.83
C THR A 95 -13.11 -1.41 1.43
N VAL A 96 -13.05 -1.09 2.74
CA VAL A 96 -14.15 -0.45 3.48
C VAL A 96 -13.92 1.05 3.65
N ARG A 97 -15.00 1.80 3.87
CA ARG A 97 -14.99 3.20 4.30
C ARG A 97 -15.29 3.31 5.80
N ILE A 98 -14.54 4.11 6.55
CA ILE A 98 -14.90 4.44 7.92
C ILE A 98 -16.10 5.41 7.89
N VAL A 99 -17.21 5.01 8.51
CA VAL A 99 -18.45 5.80 8.55
C VAL A 99 -18.97 6.04 9.97
N ASP A 100 -18.48 5.29 10.96
CA ASP A 100 -19.02 5.32 12.31
C ASP A 100 -17.94 5.23 13.40
N LEU A 101 -18.35 5.52 14.63
CA LEU A 101 -17.58 5.35 15.86
C LEU A 101 -18.10 4.11 16.60
N CYS A 102 -17.18 3.23 16.96
CA CYS A 102 -17.41 2.06 17.79
C CYS A 102 -16.99 2.41 19.23
N PRO A 103 -17.93 2.71 20.16
CA PRO A 103 -17.61 3.22 21.50
C PRO A 103 -16.88 2.18 22.34
N ALA A 104 -15.95 2.59 23.21
CA ALA A 104 -15.09 1.69 23.97
C ALA A 104 -15.85 0.67 24.84
N ALA A 105 -17.05 1.02 25.32
CA ALA A 105 -17.91 0.12 26.10
C ALA A 105 -18.46 -1.07 25.30
N GLY A 106 -18.56 -0.96 23.96
CA GLY A 106 -19.05 -2.00 23.06
C GLY A 106 -17.98 -2.57 22.11
N CYS A 107 -16.91 -1.83 21.86
CA CYS A 107 -15.98 -2.16 20.79
C CYS A 107 -15.04 -3.33 21.13
N ARG A 108 -15.15 -4.43 20.37
CA ARG A 108 -14.37 -5.66 20.58
C ARG A 108 -13.19 -5.82 19.63
N GLY A 109 -13.01 -4.92 18.68
CA GLY A 109 -11.91 -4.86 17.72
C GLY A 109 -11.39 -3.43 17.52
N THR A 110 -10.33 -3.28 16.73
CA THR A 110 -9.81 -1.97 16.31
C THR A 110 -10.68 -1.34 15.22
N ILE A 111 -11.19 -2.19 14.32
CA ILE A 111 -12.09 -1.86 13.23
C ILE A 111 -13.26 -2.85 13.34
N ASP A 112 -14.48 -2.35 13.42
CA ASP A 112 -15.69 -3.17 13.40
C ASP A 112 -16.29 -3.08 11.98
N LEU A 113 -16.29 -4.19 11.25
CA LEU A 113 -16.73 -4.22 9.86
C LEU A 113 -18.25 -4.35 9.77
N SER A 114 -18.86 -3.91 8.67
CA SER A 114 -20.19 -4.42 8.31
C SER A 114 -20.15 -5.94 8.13
N GLN A 115 -21.28 -6.61 8.37
CA GLN A 115 -21.41 -8.06 8.18
C GLN A 115 -21.01 -8.51 6.76
N GLU A 116 -21.37 -7.74 5.73
CA GLU A 116 -21.04 -8.04 4.33
C GLU A 116 -19.54 -7.86 4.03
N ALA A 117 -18.87 -6.89 4.65
CA ALA A 117 -17.43 -6.71 4.48
C ALA A 117 -16.63 -7.77 5.26
N PHE A 118 -17.09 -8.16 6.45
CA PHE A 118 -16.47 -9.23 7.23
C PHE A 118 -16.54 -10.56 6.50
N ALA A 119 -17.73 -10.94 5.99
CA ALA A 119 -17.95 -12.18 5.24
C ALA A 119 -17.11 -12.30 3.95
N ILE A 120 -16.55 -11.20 3.44
CA ILE A 120 -15.58 -11.24 2.33
C ILE A 120 -14.22 -11.76 2.80
N ILE A 121 -13.76 -11.37 3.98
CA ILE A 121 -12.39 -11.66 4.47
C ILE A 121 -12.32 -12.83 5.45
N ALA A 122 -13.42 -13.15 6.15
CA ALA A 122 -13.46 -14.19 7.16
C ALA A 122 -14.84 -14.83 7.34
N ASP A 123 -14.88 -16.05 7.88
CA ASP A 123 -16.11 -16.72 8.33
C ASP A 123 -16.76 -15.94 9.49
N PRO A 124 -18.01 -15.43 9.34
CA PRO A 124 -18.75 -14.76 10.41
C PRO A 124 -18.87 -15.58 11.71
N ASN A 125 -18.85 -16.92 11.64
CA ASN A 125 -18.90 -17.78 12.83
C ASN A 125 -17.68 -17.58 13.77
N ALA A 126 -16.55 -17.11 13.23
CA ALA A 126 -15.39 -16.77 14.04
C ALA A 126 -15.65 -15.56 14.95
N GLY A 127 -16.55 -14.64 14.58
CA GLY A 127 -16.93 -13.43 15.33
C GLY A 127 -15.84 -12.36 15.46
N LYS A 128 -14.57 -12.77 15.58
CA LYS A 128 -13.39 -11.92 15.71
C LYS A 128 -12.17 -12.56 15.05
N VAL A 129 -11.43 -11.79 14.27
CA VAL A 129 -10.22 -12.23 13.56
C VAL A 129 -9.07 -11.25 13.71
N GLN A 130 -7.84 -11.72 13.56
CA GLN A 130 -6.66 -10.87 13.41
C GLN A 130 -6.65 -10.30 11.99
N ILE A 131 -6.34 -9.01 11.85
CA ILE A 131 -6.32 -8.33 10.55
C ILE A 131 -5.04 -7.53 10.34
N GLU A 132 -4.68 -7.37 9.08
CA GLU A 132 -3.84 -6.27 8.61
C GLU A 132 -4.72 -5.30 7.83
N TYR A 133 -4.44 -4.00 7.96
CA TYR A 133 -5.12 -2.96 7.19
C TYR A 133 -4.14 -1.94 6.65
N ARG A 134 -4.41 -1.42 5.45
CA ARG A 134 -3.67 -0.30 4.85
C ARG A 134 -4.63 0.79 4.39
N ARG A 135 -4.26 2.06 4.58
CA ARG A 135 -5.06 3.20 4.10
C ARG A 135 -4.98 3.24 2.58
N THR A 136 -6.12 3.19 1.91
CA THR A 136 -6.23 3.20 0.46
C THR A 136 -6.72 4.58 0.02
N PRO A 137 -5.83 5.53 -0.30
CA PRO A 137 -6.24 6.84 -0.77
C PRO A 137 -7.05 6.69 -2.07
N PRO A 138 -8.08 7.52 -2.29
CA PRO A 138 -8.83 7.47 -3.55
C PRO A 138 -7.88 7.79 -4.71
N LEU A 139 -7.93 6.99 -5.78
CA LEU A 139 -7.11 7.20 -6.98
C LEU A 139 -7.22 8.67 -7.44
N PRO A 140 -6.09 9.34 -7.76
CA PRO A 140 -6.12 10.71 -8.25
C PRO A 140 -7.03 10.82 -9.47
N ARG A 141 -7.65 12.00 -9.69
CA ARG A 141 -8.60 12.20 -10.81
C ARG A 141 -8.04 11.77 -12.17
N ALA A 142 -6.74 11.94 -12.40
CA ALA A 142 -6.04 11.52 -13.61
C ALA A 142 -5.99 10.00 -13.85
N TRP A 143 -6.12 9.19 -12.79
CA TRP A 143 -6.01 7.73 -12.82
C TRP A 143 -7.32 7.00 -12.55
N ARG A 144 -8.44 7.72 -12.37
CA ARG A 144 -9.75 7.08 -12.23
C ARG A 144 -10.21 6.57 -13.60
N PRO A 145 -10.55 5.27 -13.75
CA PRO A 145 -11.18 4.76 -14.96
C PRO A 145 -12.40 5.60 -15.30
N ARG A 146 -12.52 6.02 -16.57
CA ARG A 146 -13.67 6.80 -17.02
C ARG A 146 -14.88 5.86 -17.04
N ALA A 147 -15.89 6.13 -16.22
CA ALA A 147 -17.02 5.21 -16.01
C ALA A 147 -17.82 4.89 -17.30
N ASN A 148 -17.73 5.74 -18.33
CA ASN A 148 -18.29 5.54 -19.67
C ASN A 148 -17.22 5.25 -20.74
N GLN A 149 -16.08 4.64 -20.39
CA GLN A 149 -15.20 4.06 -21.40
C GLN A 149 -15.89 2.79 -21.93
N PRO A 150 -16.18 2.68 -23.25
CA PRO A 150 -16.66 1.42 -23.79
C PRO A 150 -15.63 0.32 -23.50
N THR A 151 -16.08 -0.86 -23.10
CA THR A 151 -15.22 -2.05 -23.03
C THR A 151 -14.91 -2.52 -24.44
N THR A 152 -14.06 -1.77 -25.14
CA THR A 152 -13.41 -2.25 -26.35
C THR A 152 -12.69 -3.55 -25.98
N PRO A 153 -12.93 -4.68 -26.66
CA PRO A 153 -12.20 -5.92 -26.39
C PRO A 153 -10.70 -5.64 -26.49
N VAL A 154 -9.90 -6.41 -25.77
CA VAL A 154 -8.45 -6.19 -25.60
C VAL A 154 -7.73 -6.31 -26.95
N SER A 155 -7.74 -5.23 -27.72
CA SER A 155 -6.72 -4.97 -28.70
C SER A 155 -5.45 -4.67 -27.91
N LEU A 156 -4.36 -5.33 -28.30
CA LEU A 156 -3.09 -5.31 -27.60
C LEU A 156 -2.44 -3.92 -27.75
N ALA A 157 -2.96 -2.95 -26.99
CA ALA A 157 -2.35 -1.66 -26.76
C ALA A 157 -1.08 -1.91 -25.95
N VAL A 158 -0.02 -2.29 -26.66
CA VAL A 158 1.37 -2.30 -26.18
C VAL A 158 1.54 -1.05 -25.35
N PHE A 159 2.00 -1.23 -24.10
CA PHE A 159 2.33 -0.14 -23.20
C PHE A 159 3.35 0.78 -23.87
N ARG A 160 2.87 1.78 -24.62
CA ARG A 160 3.67 2.90 -25.07
C ARG A 160 3.81 3.81 -23.86
N MET A 161 4.62 3.34 -22.91
CA MET A 161 5.10 4.17 -21.82
C MET A 161 5.67 5.44 -22.48
N PRO A 162 5.25 6.64 -22.04
CA PRO A 162 5.93 7.84 -22.47
C PRO A 162 7.35 7.73 -21.92
N ILE A 163 8.31 7.47 -22.82
CA ILE A 163 9.70 7.78 -22.55
C ILE A 163 9.69 9.27 -22.20
N PHE A 164 10.10 9.59 -20.97
CA PHE A 164 10.21 10.97 -20.53
C PHE A 164 11.35 11.61 -21.34
N GLU A 165 10.98 12.24 -22.45
CA GLU A 165 11.86 13.07 -23.26
C GLU A 165 12.46 14.13 -22.32
N ASN A 166 13.75 14.03 -22.04
CA ASN A 166 14.40 14.99 -21.15
C ASN A 166 14.36 16.36 -21.83
N ARG A 167 13.69 17.32 -21.22
CA ARG A 167 13.51 18.67 -21.77
C ARG A 167 14.07 19.72 -20.82
N ASN A 168 14.71 20.75 -21.38
CA ASN A 168 15.13 21.91 -20.62
C ASN A 168 13.92 22.72 -20.09
N ALA A 169 14.18 23.73 -19.25
CA ALA A 169 13.13 24.59 -18.70
C ALA A 169 12.29 25.36 -19.74
N ASN A 170 12.73 25.40 -21.01
CA ASN A 170 12.04 26.01 -22.14
C ASN A 170 11.31 24.97 -23.03
N GLY A 171 11.28 23.70 -22.63
CA GLY A 171 10.55 22.64 -23.32
C GLY A 171 11.26 22.01 -24.53
N GLN A 172 12.55 22.31 -24.77
CA GLN A 172 13.35 21.72 -25.85
C GLN A 172 14.06 20.43 -25.38
N PRO A 173 14.20 19.40 -26.24
CA PRO A 173 14.94 18.18 -25.89
C PRO A 173 16.40 18.44 -25.50
N VAL A 174 16.92 17.66 -24.54
CA VAL A 174 18.33 17.68 -24.13
C VAL A 174 18.92 16.26 -24.19
N ASP A 175 19.70 16.01 -25.23
CA ASP A 175 20.49 14.80 -25.39
C ASP A 175 21.66 14.77 -24.39
N LEU A 176 21.72 13.75 -23.52
CA LEU A 176 22.93 13.44 -22.76
C LEU A 176 23.87 12.60 -23.64
N GLU A 177 24.79 13.26 -24.36
CA GLU A 177 25.92 12.57 -24.98
C GLU A 177 26.88 12.00 -23.92
N LEU A 178 26.72 10.71 -23.59
CA LEU A 178 27.73 9.93 -22.88
C LEU A 178 28.86 9.55 -23.86
N PRO A 179 30.13 10.00 -23.66
CA PRO A 179 31.19 9.87 -24.65
C PRO A 179 31.88 8.49 -24.63
N ILE A 180 31.12 7.39 -24.77
CA ILE A 180 31.65 6.02 -24.70
C ILE A 180 31.95 5.44 -26.09
N ASN A 181 31.21 5.84 -27.13
CA ASN A 181 31.28 5.18 -28.45
C ASN A 181 32.45 5.59 -29.37
N ARG A 182 33.40 6.43 -28.92
CA ARG A 182 34.56 6.83 -29.75
C ARG A 182 35.72 5.83 -29.77
N ILE A 183 35.69 4.78 -28.95
CA ILE A 183 36.82 3.84 -28.78
C ILE A 183 36.69 2.57 -29.65
N LEU A 184 35.52 1.94 -29.77
CA LEU A 184 35.39 0.69 -30.55
C LEU A 184 35.32 0.86 -32.08
N GLY A 185 35.01 2.06 -32.59
CA GLY A 185 34.80 2.29 -34.02
C GLY A 185 36.04 2.23 -34.93
N ARG A 186 37.26 2.07 -34.39
CA ARG A 186 38.52 2.15 -35.16
C ARG A 186 39.21 0.82 -35.46
N LEU A 187 38.81 -0.31 -34.89
CA LEU A 187 39.50 -1.60 -35.14
C LEU A 187 38.93 -2.41 -36.32
N ILE A 188 37.68 -2.18 -36.75
CA ILE A 188 36.98 -3.04 -37.75
C ILE A 188 37.06 -2.48 -39.19
N ARG A 189 38.04 -1.61 -39.51
CA ARG A 189 38.23 -1.03 -40.86
C ARG A 189 39.59 -1.37 -41.52
N ARG A 190 40.35 -2.34 -40.99
CA ARG A 190 41.57 -2.87 -41.63
C ARG A 190 41.59 -4.40 -41.49
N GLY A 191 41.38 -5.10 -42.59
CA GLY A 191 41.14 -6.55 -42.62
C GLY A 191 40.26 -6.92 -43.82
N THR A 192 40.72 -6.62 -45.03
CA THR A 192 41.16 -7.61 -46.04
C THR A 192 40.04 -8.08 -46.96
N ALA A 193 40.13 -7.68 -48.22
CA ALA A 193 39.40 -8.30 -49.32
C ALA A 193 39.95 -9.70 -49.61
N LEU A 194 39.10 -10.64 -50.04
CA LEU A 194 39.30 -11.42 -51.28
C LEU A 194 38.05 -12.27 -51.64
N ALA A 195 37.91 -12.56 -52.94
CA ALA A 195 37.20 -13.70 -53.55
C ALA A 195 35.65 -13.86 -53.42
N LYS A 196 34.95 -13.52 -54.51
CA LYS A 196 33.95 -14.41 -55.19
C LYS A 196 34.69 -15.69 -55.67
N PRO A 197 34.05 -16.86 -55.94
CA PRO A 197 32.71 -17.06 -56.53
C PRO A 197 31.81 -17.90 -55.57
N ALA A 198 30.70 -18.58 -55.94
CA ALA A 198 30.06 -18.89 -57.23
C ALA A 198 28.52 -18.98 -57.11
N ALA A 199 27.87 -19.69 -58.04
CA ALA A 199 26.51 -20.23 -57.91
C ALA A 199 26.53 -21.74 -58.22
N HIS A 200 25.65 -22.54 -57.61
CA HIS A 200 25.14 -23.74 -58.26
C HIS A 200 23.78 -24.17 -57.72
N ARG A 201 22.97 -24.76 -58.61
CA ARG A 201 21.69 -25.40 -58.30
C ARG A 201 21.92 -26.68 -57.48
N TYR A 202 20.99 -27.00 -56.59
CA TYR A 202 20.01 -28.08 -56.83
C TYR A 202 18.70 -27.76 -56.11
#